data_AF-A0A944WIK7-F1
#
_entry.id   AF-A0A944WIK7-F1
#
_cell.length_a   1.000
_cell.length_b   1.000
_cell.length_c   1.000
_cell.angle_alpha   90.00
_cell.angle_beta   90.00
_cell.angle_gamma   90.00
#
_symmetry.space_group_name_H-M   'P 1'
#
loop_
_entity.id
_entity.type
_entity.pdbx_description
1 polymer ?
#
loop_
_entity_poly.entity_id
_entity_poly.type
_entity_poly.pdbx_seq_one_letter_code
_entity_poly.pdbx_strand_id
1 'polypeptide(L)'
;MNNPIINRRGFLRATGISIALPWLESTTEAHSTEKTKRMLLISNNLGVLPRYFFPTHAGKEYSPSLYLEQLQDHRDDFTVFTGLSHPYVEGGHSTENCFLTSAKHPTGSRFRNTISLDQYAAEALGRQTRFATLNLGVNLNTALRSLSWTRDGVLLPALDSPAALFTQMFTQGSAKQQQVVEKLKRRESILDAISETTTSLKKRVSKFDRKRLEQYFTSIRELEKRLGASGQWAVTPKPVTKTPPPTDITDRSRFIEKLDLMLTMARLALETDSTRIVTLMIDAFETGVFHYDNENKSLANYHNLSHHGQRKDHLRQLEITDLRQMQLLSKHIESMKARQIGEESLLEQTMILFGSNMGNANTHTNTNLPILLAGGGFEHGQHIVFDREKNTPLSNLFVSMLQNMQIETSKFGSSTGALNGLHC
;
A
#
# COMPACT_ATOMS: atom_id res chain seq x y z
N MET A 1 55.32 5.57 -0.87
CA MET A 1 55.54 4.21 -1.42
C MET A 1 54.59 4.06 -2.59
N ASN A 2 55.12 3.91 -3.80
CA ASN A 2 54.39 3.98 -5.06
C ASN A 2 53.64 2.68 -5.35
N ASN A 3 52.35 2.79 -5.70
CA ASN A 3 51.57 1.71 -6.29
C ASN A 3 52.10 1.40 -7.71
N PRO A 4 52.21 0.12 -8.12
CA PRO A 4 52.66 -0.22 -9.47
C PRO A 4 51.54 0.04 -10.48
N ILE A 5 51.83 0.92 -11.45
CA ILE A 5 50.97 1.15 -12.62
C ILE A 5 51.09 -0.08 -13.53
N ILE A 6 50.01 -0.85 -13.67
CA ILE A 6 49.92 -1.94 -14.64
C ILE A 6 49.98 -1.34 -16.04
N ASN A 7 51.08 -1.59 -16.74
CA ASN A 7 51.34 -1.05 -18.08
C ASN A 7 50.45 -1.74 -19.12
N ARG A 8 49.87 -0.97 -20.07
CA ARG A 8 49.03 -1.45 -21.20
C ARG A 8 49.69 -2.59 -22.03
N ARG A 9 51.02 -2.72 -22.00
CA ARG A 9 51.73 -3.86 -22.64
C ARG A 9 51.66 -5.19 -21.88
N GLY A 10 51.35 -5.19 -20.57
CA GLY A 10 51.15 -6.42 -19.78
C GLY A 10 49.80 -7.08 -20.07
N PHE A 11 48.76 -6.27 -20.32
CA PHE A 11 47.40 -6.76 -20.59
C PHE A 11 47.29 -7.51 -21.93
N LEU A 12 48.05 -7.09 -22.95
CA LEU A 12 47.99 -7.70 -24.29
C LEU A 12 48.86 -8.94 -24.49
N ARG A 13 49.62 -9.39 -23.47
CA ARG A 13 50.37 -10.65 -23.52
C ARG A 13 49.65 -11.84 -22.87
N ALA A 14 48.47 -11.62 -22.28
CA ALA A 14 47.70 -12.65 -21.59
C ALA A 14 46.57 -13.29 -22.45
N THR A 15 46.56 -13.07 -23.77
CA THR A 15 45.51 -13.59 -24.68
C THR A 15 45.70 -15.06 -25.09
N GLY A 16 46.59 -15.82 -24.44
CA GLY A 16 46.98 -17.16 -24.89
C GLY A 16 46.28 -18.34 -24.21
N ILE A 17 45.97 -18.27 -22.91
CA ILE A 17 45.39 -19.41 -22.16
C ILE A 17 44.58 -18.84 -20.99
N SER A 18 43.27 -18.66 -21.19
CA SER A 18 42.35 -18.34 -20.09
C SER A 18 41.85 -19.65 -19.49
N ILE A 19 42.52 -20.14 -18.45
CA ILE A 19 41.89 -21.08 -17.52
C ILE A 19 40.86 -20.25 -16.76
N ALA A 20 39.57 -20.60 -16.90
CA ALA A 20 38.51 -19.98 -16.13
C ALA A 20 38.78 -20.25 -14.65
N LEU A 21 39.25 -19.24 -13.93
CA LEU A 21 39.36 -19.29 -12.48
C LEU A 21 37.95 -19.30 -11.89
N PRO A 22 37.70 -20.09 -10.82
CA PRO A 22 36.46 -20.02 -10.07
C PRO A 22 36.20 -18.59 -9.61
N TRP A 23 34.92 -18.20 -9.60
CA TRP A 23 34.47 -16.94 -9.02
C TRP A 23 34.98 -16.82 -7.58
N LEU A 24 35.88 -15.86 -7.35
CA LEU A 24 36.36 -15.49 -6.03
C LEU A 24 35.49 -14.32 -5.54
N GLU A 25 34.83 -14.50 -4.39
CA GLU A 25 33.98 -13.48 -3.74
C GLU A 25 34.74 -12.19 -3.36
N SER A 26 36.07 -12.18 -3.46
CA SER A 26 36.92 -11.05 -3.06
C SER A 26 37.09 -9.95 -4.11
N THR A 27 36.51 -10.08 -5.30
CA THR A 27 36.61 -9.07 -6.38
C THR A 27 35.26 -8.53 -6.86
N THR A 28 34.22 -8.58 -6.02
CA THR A 28 33.06 -7.72 -6.22
C THR A 28 33.45 -6.29 -5.85
N GLU A 29 33.89 -5.52 -6.85
CA GLU A 29 33.70 -4.08 -6.79
C GLU A 29 32.23 -3.85 -6.42
N ALA A 30 32.01 -3.18 -5.29
CA ALA A 30 30.69 -2.81 -4.82
C ALA A 30 29.95 -2.14 -5.98
N HIS A 31 29.05 -2.86 -6.63
CA HIS A 31 27.98 -2.22 -7.36
C HIS A 31 27.35 -1.29 -6.33
N SER A 32 27.27 0.01 -6.66
CA SER A 32 26.48 0.97 -5.89
C SER A 32 25.17 0.27 -5.53
N THR A 33 24.97 -0.01 -4.25
CA THR A 33 23.76 -0.68 -3.77
C THR A 33 22.60 0.24 -4.11
N GLU A 34 21.94 -0.02 -5.24
CA GLU A 34 20.70 0.68 -5.57
C GLU A 34 19.76 0.50 -4.39
N LYS A 35 19.49 1.62 -3.70
CA LYS A 35 18.74 1.62 -2.45
C LYS A 35 17.36 1.06 -2.76
N THR A 36 17.00 -0.06 -2.15
CA THR A 36 15.72 -0.69 -2.40
C THR A 36 14.61 0.19 -1.85
N LYS A 37 13.82 0.81 -2.73
CA LYS A 37 12.68 1.63 -2.33
C LYS A 37 11.41 0.81 -2.24
N ARG A 38 10.57 1.19 -1.28
CA ARG A 38 9.33 0.48 -0.90
C ARG A 38 8.18 1.46 -0.72
N MET A 39 6.95 0.94 -0.77
CA MET A 39 5.72 1.70 -0.53
C MET A 39 4.79 0.99 0.45
N LEU A 40 4.24 1.76 1.38
CA LEU A 40 3.07 1.44 2.18
C LEU A 40 1.98 2.47 1.88
N LEU A 41 0.92 2.06 1.19
CA LEU A 41 -0.17 2.94 0.76
C LEU A 41 -1.42 2.69 1.63
N ILE A 42 -1.76 3.63 2.49
CA ILE A 42 -2.85 3.53 3.47
C ILE A 42 -3.98 4.48 3.07
N SER A 43 -5.19 3.94 2.94
CA SER A 43 -6.40 4.75 2.72
C SER A 43 -7.43 4.53 3.83
N ASN A 44 -7.84 5.59 4.51
CA ASN A 44 -9.06 5.65 5.31
C ASN A 44 -10.21 6.16 4.44
N ASN A 45 -11.13 5.28 4.04
CA ASN A 45 -12.12 5.58 2.99
C ASN A 45 -13.28 6.51 3.40
N LEU A 46 -13.33 6.96 4.66
CA LEU A 46 -14.26 8.00 5.13
C LEU A 46 -13.54 9.27 5.62
N GLY A 47 -12.24 9.39 5.36
CA GLY A 47 -11.46 10.57 5.72
C GLY A 47 -11.27 10.74 7.21
N VAL A 48 -10.88 11.95 7.57
CA VAL A 48 -10.67 12.40 8.95
C VAL A 48 -11.37 13.75 9.11
N LEU A 49 -11.58 14.21 10.35
CA LEU A 49 -12.11 15.56 10.57
C LEU A 49 -11.12 16.62 10.06
N PRO A 50 -11.48 17.43 9.05
CA PRO A 50 -10.49 18.29 8.37
C PRO A 50 -9.92 19.38 9.26
N ARG A 51 -10.76 19.90 10.18
CA ARG A 51 -10.38 20.94 11.14
C ARG A 51 -9.25 20.52 12.08
N TYR A 52 -9.04 19.21 12.25
CA TYR A 52 -8.03 18.66 13.16
C TYR A 52 -6.86 18.01 12.42
N PHE A 53 -6.94 17.84 11.10
CA PHE A 53 -5.87 17.26 10.27
C PHE A 53 -4.95 18.29 9.61
N PHE A 54 -5.50 19.38 9.07
CA PHE A 54 -4.68 20.35 8.33
C PHE A 54 -4.00 21.35 9.28
N PRO A 55 -2.67 21.51 9.22
CA PRO A 55 -1.96 22.49 10.02
C PRO A 55 -2.18 23.92 9.52
N THR A 56 -1.76 24.90 10.31
CA THR A 56 -1.75 26.32 9.93
C THR A 56 -0.36 26.77 9.50
N HIS A 57 -0.30 27.72 8.57
CA HIS A 57 0.93 28.20 7.89
C HIS A 57 1.58 27.15 6.97
N ALA A 58 2.30 27.62 5.95
CA ALA A 58 3.04 26.77 5.01
C ALA A 58 4.53 26.69 5.38
N GLY A 59 5.25 25.74 4.80
CA GLY A 59 6.70 25.59 4.99
C GLY A 59 7.07 24.79 6.23
N LYS A 60 8.31 24.91 6.71
CA LYS A 60 8.84 24.11 7.83
C LYS A 60 8.37 24.57 9.21
N GLU A 61 7.96 25.83 9.34
CA GLU A 61 7.52 26.44 10.61
C GLU A 61 6.00 26.37 10.83
N TYR A 62 5.32 25.41 10.18
CA TYR A 62 3.87 25.25 10.34
C TYR A 62 3.51 24.88 11.79
N SER A 63 2.38 25.40 12.27
CA SER A 63 1.85 24.98 13.57
C SER A 63 1.05 23.68 13.39
N PRO A 64 1.38 22.59 14.10
CA PRO A 64 0.69 21.32 13.93
C PRO A 64 -0.79 21.46 14.32
N SER A 65 -1.65 20.72 13.63
CA SER A 65 -3.02 20.53 14.06
C SER A 65 -3.11 19.43 15.12
N LEU A 66 -4.27 19.31 15.79
CA LEU A 66 -4.51 18.32 16.86
C LEU A 66 -4.08 16.88 16.48
N TYR A 67 -4.33 16.46 15.23
CA TYR A 67 -3.94 15.12 14.77
C TYR A 67 -2.44 15.01 14.49
N LEU A 68 -1.82 16.07 13.96
CA LEU A 68 -0.39 16.10 13.66
C LEU A 68 0.47 16.28 14.92
N GLU A 69 -0.10 16.76 16.03
CA GLU A 69 0.55 16.75 17.34
C GLU A 69 0.99 15.34 17.74
N GLN A 70 0.22 14.30 17.39
CA GLN A 70 0.55 12.90 17.69
C GLN A 70 1.77 12.37 16.90
N LEU A 71 2.23 13.12 15.89
CA LEU A 71 3.34 12.76 15.02
C LEU A 71 4.56 13.66 15.24
N GLN A 72 4.55 14.60 16.20
CA GLN A 72 5.61 15.61 16.29
C GLN A 72 7.01 15.05 16.58
N ASP A 73 7.11 13.89 17.23
CA ASP A 73 8.39 13.19 17.41
C ASP A 73 9.01 12.75 16.07
N HIS A 74 8.23 12.76 15.00
CA HIS A 74 8.61 12.41 13.63
C HIS A 74 8.52 13.59 12.67
N ARG A 75 8.52 14.84 13.16
CA ARG A 75 8.30 16.04 12.33
C ARG A 75 9.16 16.05 11.07
N ASP A 76 10.43 15.74 11.20
CA ASP A 76 11.40 15.71 10.09
C ASP A 76 11.32 14.44 9.23
N ASP A 77 10.39 13.53 9.50
CA ASP A 77 10.20 12.28 8.77
C ASP A 77 8.90 12.28 7.93
N PHE A 78 8.09 13.34 7.96
CA PHE A 78 6.89 13.46 7.11
C PHE A 78 6.63 14.85 6.53
N THR A 79 5.79 14.86 5.49
CA THR A 79 5.25 16.05 4.83
C THR A 79 3.72 15.95 4.77
N VAL A 80 3.04 17.05 5.07
CA VAL A 80 1.58 17.17 4.95
C VAL A 80 1.23 18.08 3.79
N PHE A 81 0.15 17.76 3.09
CA PHE A 81 -0.25 18.49 1.89
C PHE A 81 -1.64 19.07 2.03
N THR A 82 -1.79 20.34 1.69
CA THR A 82 -3.08 21.01 1.48
C THR A 82 -3.32 21.20 -0.02
N GLY A 83 -4.55 21.01 -0.48
CA GLY A 83 -4.98 21.33 -1.84
C GLY A 83 -4.71 20.23 -2.87
N LEU A 84 -4.54 18.98 -2.43
CA LEU A 84 -4.44 17.82 -3.33
C LEU A 84 -5.79 17.12 -3.52
N SER A 85 -6.12 16.77 -4.76
CA SER A 85 -7.25 15.90 -5.09
C SER A 85 -7.12 15.28 -6.47
N HIS A 86 -8.00 14.34 -6.84
CA HIS A 86 -8.03 13.81 -8.20
C HIS A 86 -9.06 14.56 -9.06
N PRO A 87 -8.64 15.23 -10.15
CA PRO A 87 -9.57 15.90 -11.06
C PRO A 87 -10.64 14.94 -11.59
N TYR A 88 -11.91 15.39 -11.57
CA TYR A 88 -13.08 14.64 -12.04
C TYR A 88 -13.40 13.35 -11.25
N VAL A 89 -12.82 13.17 -10.06
CA VAL A 89 -13.13 12.06 -9.16
C VAL A 89 -14.10 12.57 -8.10
N GLU A 90 -15.36 12.60 -8.47
CA GLU A 90 -16.46 13.15 -7.67
C GLU A 90 -17.55 12.09 -7.47
N GLY A 91 -18.34 12.22 -6.40
CA GLY A 91 -19.47 11.32 -6.13
C GLY A 91 -19.47 10.69 -4.74
N GLY A 92 -18.83 11.33 -3.75
CA GLY A 92 -18.85 10.88 -2.37
C GLY A 92 -18.11 9.57 -2.17
N HIS A 93 -18.75 8.58 -1.53
CA HIS A 93 -18.12 7.31 -1.13
C HIS A 93 -17.52 6.52 -2.29
N SER A 94 -18.16 6.53 -3.47
CA SER A 94 -17.71 5.75 -4.63
C SER A 94 -16.32 6.12 -5.15
N THR A 95 -15.82 7.30 -4.77
CA THR A 95 -14.48 7.78 -5.12
C THR A 95 -13.35 6.98 -4.48
N GLU A 96 -13.61 6.17 -3.45
CA GLU A 96 -12.61 5.30 -2.81
C GLU A 96 -11.95 4.34 -3.83
N ASN A 97 -12.71 3.89 -4.83
CA ASN A 97 -12.23 3.03 -5.90
C ASN A 97 -11.14 3.72 -6.74
N CYS A 98 -11.07 5.05 -6.69
CA CYS A 98 -10.22 5.87 -7.52
C CYS A 98 -9.04 6.49 -6.76
N PHE A 99 -8.89 6.21 -5.46
CA PHE A 99 -7.85 6.83 -4.64
C PHE A 99 -6.44 6.59 -5.20
N LEU A 100 -6.13 5.34 -5.58
CA LEU A 100 -4.84 4.97 -6.17
C LEU A 100 -4.83 4.94 -7.70
N THR A 101 -5.97 5.11 -8.38
CA THR A 101 -6.06 5.00 -9.85
C THR A 101 -6.26 6.34 -10.54
N SER A 102 -6.86 7.31 -9.84
CA SER A 102 -7.36 8.60 -10.37
C SER A 102 -8.39 8.47 -11.50
N ALA A 103 -9.04 7.31 -11.64
CA ALA A 103 -10.03 7.08 -12.69
C ALA A 103 -11.23 8.04 -12.55
N LYS A 104 -11.59 8.69 -13.65
CA LYS A 104 -12.57 9.77 -13.67
C LYS A 104 -14.01 9.25 -13.59
N HIS A 105 -14.90 10.06 -13.02
CA HIS A 105 -16.35 9.84 -12.98
C HIS A 105 -16.78 8.49 -12.39
N PRO A 106 -16.42 8.16 -11.13
CA PRO A 106 -16.73 6.86 -10.51
C PRO A 106 -18.21 6.53 -10.40
N THR A 107 -19.09 7.53 -10.46
CA THR A 107 -20.55 7.37 -10.42
C THR A 107 -21.20 7.28 -11.81
N GLY A 108 -20.41 7.43 -12.88
CA GLY A 108 -20.90 7.37 -14.25
C GLY A 108 -21.35 5.96 -14.65
N SER A 109 -22.43 5.85 -15.42
CA SER A 109 -22.96 4.55 -15.88
C SER A 109 -21.98 3.73 -16.74
N ARG A 110 -20.98 4.39 -17.34
CA ARG A 110 -19.90 3.79 -18.14
C ARG A 110 -18.56 3.75 -17.40
N PHE A 111 -18.55 3.99 -16.10
CA PHE A 111 -17.32 3.98 -15.31
C PHE A 111 -16.58 2.66 -15.48
N ARG A 112 -15.29 2.77 -15.78
CA ARG A 112 -14.33 1.67 -15.75
C ARG A 112 -13.11 2.19 -15.02
N ASN A 113 -12.61 1.39 -14.08
CA ASN A 113 -11.41 1.75 -13.38
C ASN A 113 -10.17 1.53 -14.26
N THR A 114 -9.01 1.96 -13.77
CA THR A 114 -7.72 1.82 -14.45
C THR A 114 -6.69 1.23 -13.49
N ILE A 115 -5.46 1.01 -13.98
CA ILE A 115 -4.35 0.55 -13.12
C ILE A 115 -4.19 1.46 -11.90
N SER A 116 -3.99 0.85 -10.73
CA SER A 116 -3.66 1.56 -9.49
C SER A 116 -2.16 1.75 -9.34
N LEU A 117 -1.75 2.72 -8.52
CA LEU A 117 -0.35 3.10 -8.28
C LEU A 117 0.54 1.90 -7.90
N ASP A 118 0.07 1.08 -6.96
CA ASP A 118 0.76 -0.13 -6.52
C ASP A 118 0.96 -1.14 -7.65
N GLN A 119 -0.05 -1.32 -8.51
CA GLN A 119 0.04 -2.26 -9.63
C GLN A 119 0.91 -1.72 -10.76
N TYR A 120 0.86 -0.41 -11.01
CA TYR A 120 1.78 0.24 -11.95
C TYR A 120 3.23 0.07 -11.52
N ALA A 121 3.52 0.30 -10.24
CA ALA A 121 4.85 0.11 -9.68
C ALA A 121 5.28 -1.36 -9.71
N ALA A 122 4.38 -2.29 -9.38
CA ALA A 122 4.67 -3.72 -9.42
C ALA A 122 4.98 -4.24 -10.83
N GLU A 123 4.28 -3.74 -11.86
CA GLU A 123 4.59 -4.06 -13.26
C GLU A 123 6.00 -3.58 -13.65
N ALA A 124 6.41 -2.38 -13.18
CA ALA A 124 7.73 -1.83 -13.48
C ALA A 124 8.87 -2.54 -12.72
N LEU A 125 8.68 -2.86 -11.43
CA LEU A 125 9.68 -3.57 -10.62
C LEU A 125 9.86 -5.02 -11.08
N GLY A 126 8.84 -5.64 -11.68
CA GLY A 126 8.89 -7.02 -12.13
C GLY A 126 8.96 -8.02 -10.99
N ARG A 127 9.79 -9.06 -11.13
CA ARG A 127 9.79 -10.26 -10.24
C ARG A 127 10.84 -10.20 -9.13
N GLN A 128 11.15 -9.01 -8.62
CA GLN A 128 12.21 -8.82 -7.62
C GLN A 128 11.88 -9.38 -6.24
N THR A 129 10.59 -9.53 -5.90
CA THR A 129 10.12 -10.11 -4.64
C THR A 129 9.16 -11.27 -4.85
N ARG A 130 8.97 -12.07 -3.79
CA ARG A 130 8.04 -13.23 -3.80
C ARG A 130 6.60 -12.82 -4.10
N PHE A 131 6.15 -11.73 -3.48
CA PHE A 131 4.86 -11.13 -3.77
C PHE A 131 5.09 -9.81 -4.48
N ALA A 132 4.50 -9.64 -5.67
CA ALA A 132 4.59 -8.41 -6.44
C ALA A 132 3.97 -7.23 -5.67
N THR A 133 2.79 -7.47 -5.07
CA THR A 133 2.16 -6.58 -4.08
C THR A 133 1.48 -7.43 -3.00
N LEU A 134 1.26 -6.84 -1.83
CA LEU A 134 0.30 -7.35 -0.84
C LEU A 134 -0.83 -6.34 -0.65
N ASN A 135 -2.03 -6.75 -1.03
CA ASN A 135 -3.23 -5.93 -0.91
C ASN A 135 -3.95 -6.34 0.38
N LEU A 136 -4.05 -5.43 1.33
CA LEU A 136 -4.51 -5.68 2.69
C LEU A 136 -5.72 -4.81 3.02
N GLY A 137 -6.45 -5.19 4.05
CA GLY A 137 -7.37 -4.25 4.70
C GLY A 137 -7.92 -4.70 6.03
N VAL A 138 -8.72 -3.82 6.60
CA VAL A 138 -9.30 -3.94 7.95
C VAL A 138 -10.81 -3.81 7.83
N ASN A 139 -11.54 -4.77 8.40
CA ASN A 139 -13.00 -4.85 8.35
C ASN A 139 -13.57 -4.86 6.92
N LEU A 140 -12.83 -5.42 5.95
CA LEU A 140 -13.26 -5.45 4.57
C LEU A 140 -14.41 -6.43 4.31
N ASN A 141 -15.12 -6.15 3.22
CA ASN A 141 -15.74 -7.18 2.40
C ASN A 141 -14.77 -7.55 1.27
N THR A 142 -13.89 -8.52 1.52
CA THR A 142 -12.69 -8.82 0.70
C THR A 142 -12.96 -9.19 -0.75
N ALA A 143 -14.19 -9.63 -1.08
CA ALA A 143 -14.59 -9.94 -2.46
C ALA A 143 -14.97 -8.70 -3.28
N LEU A 144 -15.28 -7.58 -2.62
CA LEU A 144 -15.87 -6.40 -3.25
C LEU A 144 -15.08 -5.12 -3.01
N ARG A 145 -14.10 -5.13 -2.10
CA ARG A 145 -13.45 -3.91 -1.61
C ARG A 145 -11.93 -4.11 -1.53
N SER A 146 -11.22 -3.22 -2.21
CA SER A 146 -9.76 -3.12 -2.26
C SER A 146 -9.40 -1.81 -2.95
N LEU A 147 -8.14 -1.38 -2.83
CA LEU A 147 -7.60 -0.20 -3.49
C LEU A 147 -6.83 -0.54 -4.77
N SER A 148 -6.64 -1.84 -5.02
CA SER A 148 -5.73 -2.34 -6.06
C SER A 148 -6.51 -2.82 -7.28
N TRP A 149 -6.11 -2.30 -8.45
CA TRP A 149 -6.79 -2.52 -9.72
C TRP A 149 -5.78 -2.84 -10.82
N THR A 150 -6.10 -3.84 -11.64
CA THR A 150 -5.30 -4.16 -12.82
C THR A 150 -5.42 -3.07 -13.90
N ARG A 151 -4.55 -3.13 -14.91
CA ARG A 151 -4.61 -2.26 -16.09
C ARG A 151 -5.95 -2.23 -16.80
N ASP A 152 -6.63 -3.37 -16.83
CA ASP A 152 -7.96 -3.51 -17.45
C ASP A 152 -9.12 -3.11 -16.51
N GLY A 153 -8.81 -2.56 -15.33
CA GLY A 153 -9.79 -2.11 -14.35
C GLY A 153 -10.47 -3.25 -13.58
N VAL A 154 -9.78 -4.38 -13.40
CA VAL A 154 -10.25 -5.49 -12.57
C VAL A 154 -9.81 -5.28 -11.13
N LEU A 155 -10.75 -5.36 -10.19
CA LEU A 155 -10.48 -5.28 -8.76
C LEU A 155 -9.67 -6.50 -8.31
N LEU A 156 -8.56 -6.24 -7.62
CA LEU A 156 -7.75 -7.28 -7.00
C LEU A 156 -8.20 -7.48 -5.55
N PRO A 157 -8.37 -8.74 -5.10
CA PRO A 157 -8.85 -9.02 -3.76
C PRO A 157 -7.81 -8.58 -2.72
N ALA A 158 -8.29 -8.23 -1.53
CA ALA A 158 -7.47 -7.87 -0.38
C ALA A 158 -7.55 -8.95 0.71
N LEU A 159 -6.47 -9.09 1.49
CA LEU A 159 -6.38 -9.98 2.64
C LEU A 159 -6.69 -9.20 3.92
N ASP A 160 -7.56 -9.75 4.77
CA ASP A 160 -7.95 -9.16 6.06
C ASP A 160 -7.62 -10.06 7.27
N SER A 161 -6.91 -11.17 7.05
CA SER A 161 -6.44 -12.11 8.07
C SER A 161 -4.92 -11.99 8.27
N PRO A 162 -4.46 -11.39 9.38
CA PRO A 162 -3.05 -11.38 9.76
C PRO A 162 -2.42 -12.77 9.87
N ALA A 163 -3.15 -13.77 10.39
CA ALA A 163 -2.64 -15.13 10.55
C ALA A 163 -2.41 -15.82 9.19
N ALA A 164 -3.35 -15.66 8.25
CA ALA A 164 -3.18 -16.16 6.89
C ALA A 164 -2.00 -15.48 6.18
N LEU A 165 -1.88 -14.17 6.33
CA LEU A 165 -0.78 -13.39 5.76
C LEU A 165 0.58 -13.81 6.34
N PHE A 166 0.68 -13.97 7.66
CA PHE A 166 1.89 -14.47 8.31
C PHE A 166 2.27 -15.85 7.79
N THR A 167 1.30 -16.77 7.71
CA THR A 167 1.50 -18.12 7.16
C THR A 167 1.99 -18.07 5.71
N GLN A 168 1.40 -17.17 4.91
CA GLN A 168 1.80 -16.95 3.53
C GLN A 168 3.24 -16.42 3.41
N MET A 169 3.70 -15.56 4.34
CA MET A 169 5.06 -15.01 4.30
C MET A 169 6.13 -15.94 4.88
N PHE A 170 5.86 -16.63 5.99
CA PHE A 170 6.91 -17.27 6.80
C PHE A 170 6.78 -18.79 6.92
N THR A 171 5.59 -19.36 6.75
CA THR A 171 5.42 -20.81 6.90
C THR A 171 5.78 -21.52 5.61
N GLN A 172 6.86 -22.32 5.63
CA GLN A 172 7.23 -23.19 4.53
C GLN A 172 6.18 -24.30 4.38
N GLY A 173 5.66 -24.50 3.17
CA GLY A 173 4.72 -25.61 2.92
C GLY A 173 5.39 -26.95 3.19
N SER A 174 4.65 -27.90 3.78
CA SER A 174 5.08 -29.29 3.92
C SER A 174 5.42 -29.89 2.54
N ALA A 175 6.25 -30.95 2.50
CA ALA A 175 6.59 -31.64 1.25
C ALA A 175 5.34 -32.07 0.45
N LYS A 176 4.20 -32.35 1.12
CA LYS A 176 2.90 -32.61 0.48
C LYS A 176 2.29 -31.38 -0.18
N GLN A 177 2.35 -30.20 0.43
CA GLN A 177 1.87 -28.95 -0.19
C GLN A 177 2.74 -28.56 -1.38
N GLN A 178 4.06 -28.80 -1.31
CA GLN A 178 4.96 -28.62 -2.45
C GLN A 178 4.60 -29.58 -3.61
N GLN A 179 4.23 -30.82 -3.31
CA GLN A 179 3.69 -31.76 -4.31
C GLN A 179 2.34 -31.34 -4.87
N VAL A 180 1.47 -30.68 -4.09
CA VAL A 180 0.20 -30.11 -4.60
C VAL A 180 0.50 -28.95 -5.54
N VAL A 181 1.40 -28.03 -5.17
CA VAL A 181 1.83 -26.93 -6.06
C VAL A 181 2.49 -27.46 -7.34
N GLU A 182 3.31 -28.50 -7.26
CA GLU A 182 3.87 -29.18 -8.44
C GLU A 182 2.80 -29.89 -9.28
N LYS A 183 1.78 -30.50 -8.66
CA LYS A 183 0.62 -31.03 -9.37
C LYS A 183 -0.23 -29.94 -10.03
N LEU A 184 -0.34 -28.75 -9.43
CA LEU A 184 -1.02 -27.58 -9.97
C LEU A 184 -0.22 -26.89 -11.08
N LYS A 185 1.11 -26.98 -11.08
CA LYS A 185 1.92 -26.61 -12.25
C LYS A 185 1.75 -27.59 -13.41
N ARG A 186 1.49 -28.87 -13.10
CA ARG A 186 1.31 -29.95 -14.10
C ARG A 186 -0.12 -30.11 -14.60
N ARG A 187 -1.12 -29.59 -13.88
CA ARG A 187 -2.53 -29.55 -14.29
C ARG A 187 -2.94 -28.10 -14.37
N GLU A 188 -3.19 -27.63 -15.58
CA GLU A 188 -3.76 -26.31 -15.87
C GLU A 188 -4.91 -26.02 -14.89
N SER A 189 -4.70 -25.00 -14.06
CA SER A 189 -5.71 -24.17 -13.38
C SER A 189 -6.73 -24.86 -12.44
N ILE A 190 -6.74 -24.48 -11.14
CA ILE A 190 -7.80 -24.89 -10.18
C ILE A 190 -9.17 -24.41 -10.67
N LEU A 191 -9.21 -23.31 -11.43
CA LEU A 191 -10.44 -22.81 -12.01
C LEU A 191 -11.01 -23.71 -13.11
N ASP A 192 -10.21 -24.52 -13.79
CA ASP A 192 -10.74 -25.46 -14.78
C ASP A 192 -11.54 -26.57 -14.08
N ALA A 193 -11.17 -26.94 -12.85
CA ALA A 193 -11.95 -27.84 -12.01
C ALA A 193 -13.24 -27.20 -11.43
N ILE A 194 -13.31 -25.86 -11.35
CA ILE A 194 -14.46 -25.12 -10.79
C ILE A 194 -15.36 -24.52 -11.90
N SER A 195 -14.89 -24.48 -13.15
CA SER A 195 -15.55 -23.83 -14.29
C SER A 195 -16.91 -24.45 -14.65
N GLU A 196 -17.06 -25.78 -14.57
CA GLU A 196 -18.33 -26.46 -14.84
C GLU A 196 -19.40 -26.12 -13.80
N THR A 197 -19.05 -26.20 -12.50
CA THR A 197 -19.94 -25.82 -11.39
C THR A 197 -20.31 -24.33 -11.44
N THR A 198 -19.36 -23.49 -11.87
CA THR A 198 -19.56 -22.05 -12.03
C THR A 198 -20.57 -21.73 -13.13
N THR A 199 -20.50 -22.41 -14.26
CA THR A 199 -21.40 -22.18 -15.40
C THR A 199 -22.83 -22.59 -15.08
N SER A 200 -23.00 -23.65 -14.29
CA SER A 200 -24.28 -24.07 -13.69
C SER A 200 -24.84 -23.02 -12.73
N LEU A 201 -24.03 -22.55 -11.78
CA LEU A 201 -24.45 -21.56 -10.78
C LEU A 201 -24.86 -20.22 -11.42
N LYS A 202 -24.11 -19.73 -12.41
CA LYS A 202 -24.42 -18.50 -13.15
C LYS A 202 -25.79 -18.49 -13.84
N LYS A 203 -26.35 -19.66 -14.16
CA LYS A 203 -27.70 -19.80 -14.75
C LYS A 203 -28.82 -19.69 -13.70
N ARG A 204 -28.50 -19.90 -12.42
CA ARG A 204 -29.49 -20.00 -11.31
C ARG A 204 -29.52 -18.79 -10.38
N VAL A 205 -28.57 -17.86 -10.53
CA VAL A 205 -28.46 -16.67 -9.68
C VAL A 205 -28.99 -15.41 -10.37
N SER A 206 -29.29 -14.38 -9.56
CA SER A 206 -29.74 -13.09 -10.08
C SER A 206 -28.68 -12.42 -10.97
N LYS A 207 -29.09 -11.46 -11.81
CA LYS A 207 -28.16 -10.68 -12.65
C LYS A 207 -27.10 -9.95 -11.81
N PHE A 208 -27.46 -9.52 -10.61
CA PHE A 208 -26.56 -8.85 -9.66
C PHE A 208 -25.50 -9.83 -9.11
N ASP A 209 -25.94 -11.01 -8.66
CA ASP A 209 -25.05 -12.04 -8.14
C ASP A 209 -24.14 -12.62 -9.22
N ARG A 210 -24.62 -12.71 -10.47
CA ARG A 210 -23.82 -13.12 -11.62
C ARG A 210 -22.62 -12.19 -11.84
N LYS A 211 -22.83 -10.88 -11.72
CA LYS A 211 -21.76 -9.87 -11.82
C LYS A 211 -20.75 -10.00 -10.67
N ARG A 212 -21.22 -10.26 -9.44
CA ARG A 212 -20.35 -10.52 -8.29
C ARG A 212 -19.50 -11.77 -8.47
N LEU A 213 -20.12 -12.87 -8.91
CA LEU A 213 -19.42 -14.12 -9.21
C LEU A 213 -18.38 -13.92 -10.33
N GLU A 214 -18.72 -13.17 -11.38
CA GLU A 214 -17.78 -12.84 -12.46
C GLU A 214 -16.55 -12.05 -11.98
N GLN A 215 -16.77 -11.04 -11.15
CA GLN A 215 -15.68 -10.31 -10.51
C GLN A 215 -14.83 -11.25 -9.66
N TYR A 216 -15.46 -12.05 -8.80
CA TYR A 216 -14.78 -13.02 -7.95
C TYR A 216 -13.91 -14.02 -8.74
N PHE A 217 -14.44 -14.65 -9.79
CA PHE A 217 -13.67 -15.60 -10.60
C PHE A 217 -12.55 -14.94 -11.40
N THR A 218 -12.76 -13.72 -11.87
CA THR A 218 -11.69 -12.97 -12.56
C THR A 218 -10.58 -12.61 -11.59
N SER A 219 -10.92 -12.17 -10.38
CA SER A 219 -9.96 -11.93 -9.29
C SER A 219 -9.16 -13.19 -8.92
N ILE A 220 -9.79 -14.37 -8.88
CA ILE A 220 -9.07 -15.64 -8.65
C ILE A 220 -8.12 -15.96 -9.81
N ARG A 221 -8.52 -15.78 -11.08
CA ARG A 221 -7.62 -16.00 -12.24
C ARG A 221 -6.37 -15.14 -12.15
N GLU A 222 -6.55 -13.87 -11.81
CA GLU A 222 -5.43 -12.94 -11.67
C GLU A 222 -4.53 -13.31 -10.49
N LEU A 223 -5.11 -13.78 -9.38
CA LEU A 223 -4.35 -14.32 -8.26
C LEU A 223 -3.56 -15.58 -8.65
N GLU A 224 -4.17 -16.52 -9.38
CA GLU A 224 -3.51 -17.73 -9.85
C GLU A 224 -2.37 -17.44 -10.83
N LYS A 225 -2.57 -16.51 -11.78
CA LYS A 225 -1.48 -16.06 -12.66
C LYS A 225 -0.32 -15.49 -11.85
N ARG A 226 -0.60 -14.71 -10.80
CA ARG A 226 0.44 -14.16 -9.91
C ARG A 226 1.15 -15.25 -9.11
N LEU A 227 0.41 -16.25 -8.62
CA LEU A 227 0.98 -17.40 -7.89
C LEU A 227 1.77 -18.36 -8.81
N GLY A 228 1.32 -18.55 -10.05
CA GLY A 228 1.98 -19.38 -11.06
C GLY A 228 3.22 -18.72 -11.69
N ALA A 229 3.31 -17.39 -11.63
CA ALA A 229 4.34 -16.60 -12.32
C ALA A 229 5.76 -16.66 -11.73
N SER A 230 6.07 -17.51 -10.74
CA SER A 230 7.47 -17.67 -10.36
C SER A 230 7.82 -19.05 -9.80
N GLY A 231 8.17 -19.96 -10.72
CA GLY A 231 8.78 -21.25 -10.38
C GLY A 231 10.03 -21.10 -9.50
N GLN A 232 10.75 -19.97 -9.59
CA GLN A 232 11.92 -19.66 -8.76
C GLN A 232 11.53 -19.52 -7.28
N TRP A 233 10.50 -18.72 -6.96
CA TRP A 233 10.08 -18.52 -5.58
C TRP A 233 9.53 -19.80 -4.94
N ALA A 234 9.03 -20.77 -5.72
CA ALA A 234 8.57 -22.05 -5.17
C ALA A 234 9.69 -22.82 -4.43
N VAL A 235 10.94 -22.66 -4.85
CA VAL A 235 12.11 -23.34 -4.26
C VAL A 235 12.97 -22.42 -3.39
N THR A 236 12.89 -21.10 -3.57
CA THR A 236 13.54 -20.16 -2.64
C THR A 236 12.94 -20.32 -1.24
N PRO A 237 13.75 -20.42 -0.17
CA PRO A 237 13.24 -20.41 1.19
C PRO A 237 12.42 -19.15 1.48
N LYS A 238 11.42 -19.29 2.35
CA LYS A 238 10.73 -18.13 2.92
C LYS A 238 11.63 -17.44 3.96
N PRO A 239 11.49 -16.12 4.14
CA PRO A 239 12.20 -15.42 5.20
C PRO A 239 11.85 -15.97 6.58
N VAL A 240 12.69 -15.69 7.57
CA VAL A 240 12.46 -16.06 8.97
C VAL A 240 12.25 -14.79 9.77
N THR A 241 11.32 -14.81 10.72
CA THR A 241 11.06 -13.71 11.65
C THR A 241 11.08 -14.20 13.09
N LYS A 242 11.49 -13.31 14.01
CA LYS A 242 11.39 -13.52 15.46
C LYS A 242 9.99 -13.22 15.99
N THR A 243 9.16 -12.51 15.21
CA THR A 243 7.78 -12.21 15.59
C THR A 243 6.96 -13.49 15.58
N PRO A 244 6.25 -13.84 16.66
CA PRO A 244 5.41 -15.03 16.68
C PRO A 244 4.23 -14.88 15.70
N PRO A 245 3.67 -16.00 15.21
CA PRO A 245 2.46 -15.97 14.40
C PRO A 245 1.33 -15.23 15.16
N PRO A 246 0.64 -14.27 14.52
CA PRO A 246 -0.47 -13.58 15.15
C PRO A 246 -1.72 -14.48 15.17
N THR A 247 -2.64 -14.18 16.08
CA THR A 247 -4.00 -14.73 16.08
C THR A 247 -4.94 -13.72 15.46
N ASP A 248 -5.85 -14.17 14.60
CA ASP A 248 -6.87 -13.30 14.02
C ASP A 248 -7.85 -12.83 15.08
N ILE A 249 -8.08 -11.52 15.11
CA ILE A 249 -9.13 -10.91 15.93
C ILE A 249 -10.45 -11.05 15.16
N THR A 250 -11.30 -11.98 15.59
CA THR A 250 -12.59 -12.28 14.95
C THR A 250 -13.67 -11.23 15.23
N ASP A 251 -13.60 -10.58 16.40
CA ASP A 251 -14.49 -9.48 16.74
C ASP A 251 -14.17 -8.23 15.90
N ARG A 252 -15.04 -7.92 14.95
CA ARG A 252 -14.92 -6.76 14.05
C ARG A 252 -15.00 -5.41 14.79
N SER A 253 -15.53 -5.38 16.02
CA SER A 253 -15.60 -4.17 16.83
C SER A 253 -14.24 -3.77 17.42
N ARG A 254 -13.25 -4.67 17.45
CA ARG A 254 -11.86 -4.40 17.87
C ARG A 254 -11.04 -3.75 16.76
N PHE A 255 -11.60 -2.70 16.17
CA PHE A 255 -11.09 -2.04 14.96
C PHE A 255 -9.65 -1.54 15.10
N ILE A 256 -9.33 -0.82 16.18
CA ILE A 256 -7.98 -0.25 16.41
C ILE A 256 -6.91 -1.34 16.51
N GLU A 257 -7.21 -2.44 17.20
CA GLU A 257 -6.27 -3.57 17.34
C GLU A 257 -6.06 -4.32 16.03
N LYS A 258 -7.13 -4.52 15.25
CA LYS A 258 -7.02 -5.10 13.91
C LYS A 258 -6.15 -4.24 12.98
N LEU A 259 -6.29 -2.92 13.05
CA LEU A 259 -5.47 -1.99 12.28
C LEU A 259 -4.00 -2.06 12.68
N ASP A 260 -3.70 -2.02 13.98
CA ASP A 260 -2.33 -2.15 14.49
C ASP A 260 -1.67 -3.48 14.07
N LEU A 261 -2.44 -4.58 14.14
CA LEU A 261 -1.96 -5.90 13.76
C LEU A 261 -1.69 -5.98 12.25
N MET A 262 -2.53 -5.38 11.41
CA MET A 262 -2.32 -5.37 9.97
C MET A 262 -1.17 -4.47 9.55
N LEU A 263 -0.98 -3.32 10.20
CA LEU A 263 0.21 -2.48 10.03
C LEU A 263 1.49 -3.20 10.46
N THR A 264 1.42 -4.01 11.53
CA THR A 264 2.54 -4.87 11.95
C THR A 264 2.88 -5.89 10.86
N MET A 265 1.88 -6.50 10.22
CA MET A 265 2.12 -7.43 9.11
C MET A 265 2.68 -6.71 7.88
N ALA A 266 2.19 -5.52 7.54
CA ALA A 266 2.72 -4.70 6.46
C ALA A 266 4.22 -4.40 6.68
N ARG A 267 4.57 -3.93 7.89
CA ARG A 267 5.95 -3.69 8.30
C ARG A 267 6.83 -4.95 8.15
N LEU A 268 6.37 -6.10 8.62
CA LEU A 268 7.09 -7.38 8.48
C LEU A 268 7.30 -7.77 7.02
N ALA A 269 6.30 -7.55 6.17
CA ALA A 269 6.40 -7.86 4.74
C ALA A 269 7.49 -7.04 4.05
N LEU A 270 7.60 -5.76 4.41
CA LEU A 270 8.58 -4.82 3.90
C LEU A 270 9.98 -5.09 4.47
N GLU A 271 10.07 -5.30 5.79
CA GLU A 271 11.32 -5.61 6.52
C GLU A 271 12.00 -6.87 5.98
N THR A 272 11.22 -7.88 5.61
CA THR A 272 11.74 -9.17 5.15
C THR A 272 11.86 -9.29 3.64
N ASP A 273 11.64 -8.18 2.92
CA ASP A 273 11.58 -8.11 1.45
C ASP A 273 10.63 -9.16 0.83
N SER A 274 9.59 -9.56 1.57
CA SER A 274 8.53 -10.44 1.06
C SER A 274 7.78 -9.75 -0.09
N THR A 275 7.62 -8.43 0.03
CA THR A 275 7.20 -7.53 -1.04
C THR A 275 7.82 -6.15 -0.82
N ARG A 276 7.89 -5.34 -1.87
CA ARG A 276 8.25 -3.91 -1.77
C ARG A 276 7.04 -2.98 -1.73
N ILE A 277 5.84 -3.51 -1.98
CA ILE A 277 4.63 -2.71 -2.11
C ILE A 277 3.50 -3.34 -1.30
N VAL A 278 3.04 -2.62 -0.29
CA VAL A 278 1.88 -2.97 0.50
C VAL A 278 0.82 -1.88 0.34
N THR A 279 -0.41 -2.31 0.07
CA THR A 279 -1.58 -1.44 0.05
C THR A 279 -2.49 -1.84 1.20
N LEU A 280 -2.99 -0.89 1.98
CA LEU A 280 -3.83 -1.13 3.15
C LEU A 280 -5.10 -0.26 3.10
N MET A 281 -6.25 -0.90 2.96
CA MET A 281 -7.55 -0.24 3.05
C MET A 281 -8.11 -0.33 4.47
N ILE A 282 -8.31 0.83 5.10
CA ILE A 282 -9.08 0.96 6.33
C ILE A 282 -10.53 1.17 5.91
N ASP A 283 -11.36 0.14 6.06
CA ASP A 283 -12.75 0.17 5.62
C ASP A 283 -13.68 0.72 6.70
N ALA A 284 -13.62 2.03 6.89
CA ALA A 284 -14.49 2.77 7.79
C ALA A 284 -15.97 2.62 7.38
N PHE A 285 -16.27 2.43 6.09
CA PHE A 285 -17.64 2.19 5.61
C PHE A 285 -18.25 0.89 6.18
N GLU A 286 -17.51 -0.22 6.13
CA GLU A 286 -17.94 -1.55 6.64
C GLU A 286 -17.65 -1.78 8.14
N THR A 287 -17.14 -0.75 8.82
CA THR A 287 -16.85 -0.81 10.25
C THR A 287 -18.11 -0.47 11.06
N GLY A 288 -18.66 -1.51 11.70
CA GLY A 288 -19.78 -1.41 12.64
C GLY A 288 -19.44 -0.63 13.91
N VAL A 289 -20.22 -0.77 14.97
CA VAL A 289 -19.90 -0.14 16.27
C VAL A 289 -18.58 -0.72 16.79
N PHE A 290 -17.63 0.15 17.18
CA PHE A 290 -16.25 -0.25 17.45
C PHE A 290 -15.68 0.32 18.75
N HIS A 291 -14.67 -0.34 19.29
CA HIS A 291 -13.97 0.03 20.50
C HIS A 291 -12.87 1.05 20.20
N TYR A 292 -12.82 2.13 20.98
CA TYR A 292 -11.69 3.08 20.98
C TYR A 292 -10.53 2.56 21.83
N ASP A 293 -10.88 1.85 22.90
CA ASP A 293 -10.02 1.17 23.86
C ASP A 293 -10.81 0.02 24.52
N ASN A 294 -10.30 -0.54 25.62
CA ASN A 294 -10.93 -1.69 26.28
C ASN A 294 -12.25 -1.34 26.98
N GLU A 295 -12.47 -0.08 27.36
CA GLU A 295 -13.61 0.35 28.19
C GLU A 295 -14.62 1.18 27.39
N ASN A 296 -14.16 1.87 26.34
CA ASN A 296 -14.97 2.82 25.57
C ASN A 296 -15.29 2.31 24.17
N LYS A 297 -16.56 2.45 23.78
CA LYS A 297 -17.08 2.05 22.48
C LYS A 297 -17.81 3.21 21.80
N SER A 298 -17.85 3.19 20.48
CA SER A 298 -18.67 4.10 19.69
C SER A 298 -20.16 3.89 19.94
N LEU A 299 -20.94 4.95 19.76
CA LEU A 299 -22.41 4.96 19.84
C LEU A 299 -23.04 4.48 18.52
N ALA A 300 -22.32 4.64 17.41
CA ALA A 300 -22.79 4.27 16.08
C ALA A 300 -21.66 3.63 15.26
N ASN A 301 -22.02 3.00 14.14
CA ASN A 301 -21.03 2.56 13.17
C ASN A 301 -20.27 3.75 12.57
N TYR A 302 -19.09 3.51 12.04
CA TYR A 302 -18.18 4.57 11.60
C TYR A 302 -18.78 5.36 10.42
N HIS A 303 -19.49 4.71 9.51
CA HIS A 303 -20.23 5.40 8.45
C HIS A 303 -21.25 6.43 8.96
N ASN A 304 -22.07 6.06 9.94
CA ASN A 304 -23.04 6.94 10.58
C ASN A 304 -22.37 8.07 11.38
N LEU A 305 -21.22 7.79 12.00
CA LEU A 305 -20.43 8.83 12.65
C LEU A 305 -19.98 9.89 11.64
N SER A 306 -19.52 9.47 10.45
CA SER A 306 -19.05 10.36 9.38
C SER A 306 -20.13 11.34 8.88
N HIS A 307 -21.41 10.96 8.92
CA HIS A 307 -22.57 11.84 8.69
C HIS A 307 -22.97 12.58 9.97
N HIS A 308 -22.01 13.29 10.57
CA HIS A 308 -22.15 13.85 11.91
C HIS A 308 -23.19 14.97 12.01
N GLY A 309 -23.51 15.70 10.92
CA GLY A 309 -24.51 16.78 10.94
C GLY A 309 -24.22 17.88 11.97
N GLN A 310 -22.93 18.11 12.27
CA GLN A 310 -22.44 18.95 13.37
C GLN A 310 -22.87 18.52 14.80
N ARG A 311 -23.38 17.29 14.98
CA ARG A 311 -23.65 16.72 16.31
C ARG A 311 -22.36 16.57 17.10
N LYS A 312 -22.33 17.14 18.32
CA LYS A 312 -21.13 17.21 19.17
C LYS A 312 -20.61 15.84 19.57
N ASP A 313 -21.49 14.92 19.90
CA ASP A 313 -21.19 13.54 20.28
C ASP A 313 -20.59 12.74 19.10
N HIS A 314 -21.09 12.92 17.88
CA HIS A 314 -20.51 12.31 16.68
C HIS A 314 -19.11 12.88 16.38
N LEU A 315 -18.96 14.20 16.43
CA LEU A 315 -17.68 14.88 16.22
C LEU A 315 -16.62 14.41 17.23
N ARG A 316 -16.98 14.34 18.52
CA ARG A 316 -16.05 13.88 19.56
C ARG A 316 -15.60 12.43 19.35
N GLN A 317 -16.49 11.58 18.88
CA GLN A 317 -16.19 10.18 18.60
C GLN A 317 -15.29 9.99 17.37
N LEU A 318 -15.52 10.76 16.31
CA LEU A 318 -14.62 10.82 15.16
C LEU A 318 -13.23 11.35 15.57
N GLU A 319 -13.20 12.40 16.40
CA GLU A 319 -11.95 12.96 16.93
C GLU A 319 -11.11 11.93 17.67
N ILE A 320 -11.73 11.14 18.57
CA ILE A 320 -11.05 10.05 19.27
C ILE A 320 -10.55 9.00 18.27
N THR A 321 -11.37 8.63 17.29
CA THR A 321 -11.03 7.59 16.29
C THR A 321 -9.84 8.00 15.43
N ASP A 322 -9.87 9.22 14.91
CA ASP A 322 -8.81 9.78 14.07
C ASP A 322 -7.51 9.93 14.87
N LEU A 323 -7.59 10.39 16.13
CA LEU A 323 -6.43 10.45 17.04
C LEU A 323 -5.81 9.08 17.26
N ARG A 324 -6.61 8.03 17.50
CA ARG A 324 -6.09 6.66 17.64
C ARG A 324 -5.40 6.17 16.36
N GLN A 325 -5.92 6.51 15.19
CA GLN A 325 -5.26 6.18 13.92
C GLN A 325 -3.92 6.89 13.76
N MET A 326 -3.82 8.18 14.15
CA MET A 326 -2.55 8.92 14.13
C MET A 326 -1.53 8.38 15.14
N GLN A 327 -1.98 7.95 16.32
CA GLN A 327 -1.13 7.29 17.31
C GLN A 327 -0.57 5.96 16.78
N LEU A 328 -1.38 5.17 16.06
CA LEU A 328 -0.90 3.98 15.39
C LEU A 328 0.10 4.31 14.28
N LEU A 329 -0.18 5.33 13.45
CA LEU A 329 0.76 5.77 12.42
C LEU A 329 2.10 6.18 13.04
N SER A 330 2.08 6.98 14.10
CA SER A 330 3.25 7.38 14.89
C SER A 330 4.05 6.16 15.37
N LYS A 331 3.37 5.23 16.06
CA LYS A 331 3.96 3.97 16.53
C LYS A 331 4.65 3.18 15.41
N HIS A 332 4.04 3.10 14.22
CA HIS A 332 4.60 2.34 13.10
C HIS A 332 5.74 3.08 12.38
N ILE A 333 5.71 4.41 12.32
CA ILE A 333 6.84 5.22 11.87
C ILE A 333 8.06 4.99 12.77
N GLU A 334 7.90 5.15 14.09
CA GLU A 334 8.96 4.88 15.07
C GLU A 334 9.52 3.46 14.94
N SER A 335 8.62 2.48 14.83
CA SER A 335 8.96 1.07 14.64
C SER A 335 9.79 0.85 13.36
N MET A 336 9.47 1.53 12.26
CA MET A 336 10.22 1.42 11.00
C MET A 336 11.56 2.16 11.06
N LYS A 337 11.63 3.30 11.75
CA LYS A 337 12.86 4.06 11.98
C LYS A 337 13.87 3.28 12.83
N ALA A 338 13.40 2.53 13.82
CA ALA A 338 14.23 1.70 14.70
C ALA A 338 14.81 0.43 14.02
N ARG A 339 14.41 0.09 12.79
CA ARG A 339 14.84 -1.12 12.08
C ARG A 339 15.81 -0.79 10.97
N GLN A 340 16.97 -1.41 10.98
CA GLN A 340 18.00 -1.19 9.96
C GLN A 340 17.89 -2.20 8.82
N ILE A 341 18.01 -1.73 7.58
CA ILE A 341 18.12 -2.52 6.34
C ILE A 341 19.36 -2.03 5.59
N GLY A 342 20.48 -2.73 5.81
CA GLY A 342 21.78 -2.26 5.34
C GLY A 342 22.25 -1.06 6.18
N GLU A 343 22.55 0.05 5.52
CA GLU A 343 23.04 1.29 6.14
C GLU A 343 21.95 2.29 6.51
N GLU A 344 20.70 2.02 6.11
CA GLU A 344 19.56 2.91 6.31
C GLU A 344 18.48 2.26 7.17
N SER A 345 17.63 3.07 7.78
CA SER A 345 16.43 2.55 8.42
C SER A 345 15.41 2.05 7.37
N LEU A 346 14.53 1.15 7.78
CA LEU A 346 13.40 0.71 6.96
C LEU A 346 12.49 1.90 6.58
N LEU A 347 12.40 2.93 7.43
CA LEU A 347 11.65 4.16 7.13
C LEU A 347 12.31 4.96 6.00
N GLU A 348 13.63 5.13 5.99
CA GLU A 348 14.37 5.82 4.91
C GLU A 348 14.18 5.13 3.54
N GLN A 349 13.95 3.80 3.56
CA GLN A 349 13.70 3.02 2.36
C GLN A 349 12.22 2.86 2.01
N THR A 350 11.30 3.34 2.84
CA THR A 350 9.86 3.13 2.65
C THR A 350 9.07 4.42 2.66
N MET A 351 8.37 4.69 1.55
CA MET A 351 7.36 5.73 1.49
C MET A 351 6.05 5.25 2.12
N ILE A 352 5.59 5.93 3.16
CA ILE A 352 4.29 5.69 3.79
C ILE A 352 3.36 6.81 3.35
N LEU A 353 2.44 6.49 2.43
CA LEU A 353 1.36 7.38 2.04
C LEU A 353 0.15 7.10 2.92
N PHE A 354 -0.26 8.05 3.74
CA PHE A 354 -1.53 8.02 4.46
C PHE A 354 -2.50 9.02 3.83
N GLY A 355 -3.74 8.60 3.57
CA GLY A 355 -4.77 9.57 3.23
C GLY A 355 -6.17 9.01 3.03
N SER A 356 -6.97 9.76 2.28
CA SER A 356 -8.36 9.43 1.99
C SER A 356 -8.80 9.95 0.63
N ASN A 357 -9.81 9.33 0.05
CA ASN A 357 -10.58 9.81 -1.10
C ASN A 357 -11.58 10.94 -0.75
N MET A 358 -11.76 11.27 0.53
CA MET A 358 -12.70 12.30 0.98
C MET A 358 -12.00 13.39 1.76
N GLY A 359 -12.19 14.64 1.31
CA GLY A 359 -11.79 15.84 2.04
C GLY A 359 -12.68 16.09 3.25
N ASN A 360 -13.96 15.71 3.19
CA ASN A 360 -14.91 15.78 4.30
C ASN A 360 -16.06 14.82 4.03
N ALA A 361 -16.22 13.79 4.86
CA ALA A 361 -17.26 12.79 4.68
C ALA A 361 -18.68 13.30 4.93
N ASN A 362 -18.86 14.25 5.84
CA ASN A 362 -20.19 14.79 6.18
C ASN A 362 -20.82 15.56 5.03
N THR A 363 -20.00 16.21 4.19
CA THR A 363 -20.45 16.98 3.02
C THR A 363 -20.09 16.31 1.70
N HIS A 364 -19.63 15.06 1.74
CA HIS A 364 -19.17 14.29 0.58
C HIS A 364 -18.16 14.99 -0.32
N THR A 365 -17.31 15.87 0.23
CA THR A 365 -16.32 16.59 -0.58
C THR A 365 -15.17 15.66 -0.96
N ASN A 366 -14.75 15.72 -2.23
CA ASN A 366 -13.65 14.95 -2.80
C ASN A 366 -12.46 15.84 -3.23
N THR A 367 -12.41 17.07 -2.69
CA THR A 367 -11.33 18.05 -2.87
C THR A 367 -10.56 18.24 -1.58
N ASN A 368 -9.35 18.82 -1.63
CA ASN A 368 -8.49 19.04 -0.47
C ASN A 368 -8.41 17.81 0.45
N LEU A 369 -7.95 16.70 -0.12
CA LEU A 369 -7.86 15.41 0.54
C LEU A 369 -6.84 15.45 1.69
N PRO A 370 -7.09 14.78 2.82
CA PRO A 370 -6.12 14.67 3.90
C PRO A 370 -4.99 13.73 3.46
N ILE A 371 -3.85 14.28 3.05
CA ILE A 371 -2.72 13.52 2.52
C ILE A 371 -1.47 13.81 3.36
N LEU A 372 -0.79 12.74 3.76
CA LEU A 372 0.50 12.75 4.46
C LEU A 372 1.42 11.73 3.79
N LEU A 373 2.68 12.12 3.55
CA LEU A 373 3.74 11.24 3.07
C LEU A 373 4.88 11.23 4.09
N ALA A 374 5.31 10.05 4.53
CA ALA A 374 6.43 9.87 5.45
C ALA A 374 7.49 8.92 4.90
N GLY A 375 8.74 9.10 5.32
CA GLY A 375 9.87 8.25 4.96
C GLY A 375 10.20 8.22 3.46
N GLY A 376 10.96 7.22 3.04
CA GLY A 376 11.38 7.04 1.65
C GLY A 376 12.54 7.95 1.23
N GLY A 377 13.14 8.66 2.17
CA GLY A 377 14.30 9.53 1.97
C GLY A 377 13.96 10.83 1.28
N PHE A 378 12.74 11.37 1.47
CA PHE A 378 12.42 12.72 1.02
C PHE A 378 12.87 13.77 2.05
N GLU A 379 13.11 15.00 1.59
CA GLU A 379 13.29 16.17 2.44
C GLU A 379 11.94 16.59 3.08
N HIS A 380 11.67 16.02 4.25
CA HIS A 380 10.47 16.20 5.03
C HIS A 380 10.51 17.43 5.97
N GLY A 381 9.59 17.50 6.94
CA GLY A 381 9.52 18.59 7.92
C GLY A 381 8.68 19.78 7.49
N GLN A 382 7.81 19.63 6.49
CA GLN A 382 7.11 20.76 5.87
C GLN A 382 5.61 20.53 5.63
N HIS A 383 4.87 21.64 5.62
CA HIS A 383 3.50 21.69 5.11
C HIS A 383 3.50 22.36 3.72
N ILE A 384 3.20 21.57 2.69
CA ILE A 384 3.14 22.06 1.32
C ILE A 384 1.69 22.44 0.99
N VAL A 385 1.48 23.69 0.61
CA VAL A 385 0.15 24.26 0.37
C VAL A 385 -0.04 24.55 -1.11
N PHE A 386 -1.04 23.89 -1.70
CA PHE A 386 -1.55 24.17 -3.04
C PHE A 386 -2.90 24.90 -2.97
N ASP A 387 -3.32 25.42 -4.13
CA ASP A 387 -4.62 26.06 -4.31
C ASP A 387 -5.76 25.08 -3.98
N ARG A 388 -6.62 25.45 -3.01
CA ARG A 388 -7.75 24.61 -2.55
C ARG A 388 -8.95 24.63 -3.49
N GLU A 389 -9.08 25.66 -4.32
CA GLU A 389 -10.19 25.82 -5.26
C GLU A 389 -9.91 25.05 -6.55
N LYS A 390 -8.73 25.28 -7.15
CA LYS A 390 -8.31 24.60 -8.38
C LYS A 390 -7.84 23.16 -8.13
N ASN A 391 -7.30 22.89 -6.93
CA ASN A 391 -6.65 21.65 -6.51
C ASN A 391 -5.50 21.21 -7.44
N THR A 392 -4.37 20.84 -6.85
CA THR A 392 -3.31 20.17 -7.59
C THR A 392 -3.62 18.68 -7.69
N PRO A 393 -3.44 18.03 -8.87
CA PRO A 393 -3.68 16.60 -9.00
C PRO A 393 -2.85 15.79 -8.00
N LEU A 394 -3.51 15.00 -7.15
CA LEU A 394 -2.84 14.08 -6.21
C LEU A 394 -1.94 13.10 -6.96
N SER A 395 -2.28 12.73 -8.19
CA SER A 395 -1.42 11.92 -9.05
C SER A 395 -0.05 12.53 -9.33
N ASN A 396 0.17 13.85 -9.13
CA ASN A 396 1.50 14.44 -9.21
C ASN A 396 2.42 13.91 -8.09
N LEU A 397 1.88 13.71 -6.88
CA LEU A 397 2.59 13.06 -5.78
C LEU A 397 2.95 11.62 -6.17
N PHE A 398 2.03 10.92 -6.83
CA PHE A 398 2.27 9.54 -7.27
C PHE A 398 3.40 9.45 -8.31
N VAL A 399 3.53 10.43 -9.21
CA VAL A 399 4.68 10.52 -10.12
C VAL A 399 5.98 10.72 -9.33
N SER A 400 6.02 11.61 -8.35
CA SER A 400 7.20 11.79 -7.48
C SER A 400 7.57 10.51 -6.73
N MET A 401 6.58 9.77 -6.21
CA MET A 401 6.80 8.50 -5.53
C MET A 401 7.37 7.43 -6.49
N LEU A 402 6.81 7.31 -7.70
CA LEU A 402 7.31 6.38 -8.72
C LEU A 402 8.76 6.71 -9.12
N GLN A 403 9.06 7.99 -9.33
CA GLN A 403 10.43 8.44 -9.64
C GLN A 403 11.40 8.17 -8.48
N ASN A 404 10.97 8.34 -7.23
CA ASN A 404 11.78 7.97 -6.07
C ASN A 404 12.07 6.46 -6.05
N MET A 405 11.17 5.62 -6.56
CA MET A 405 11.41 4.18 -6.77
C MET A 405 12.25 3.84 -8.02
N GLN A 406 12.86 4.84 -8.67
CA GLN A 406 13.61 4.67 -9.91
C GLN A 406 12.75 4.16 -11.08
N ILE A 407 11.44 4.39 -11.01
CA ILE A 407 10.52 4.10 -12.12
C ILE A 407 10.40 5.36 -12.96
N GLU A 408 11.06 5.34 -14.14
CA GLU A 408 11.02 6.45 -15.07
C GLU A 408 9.62 6.65 -15.65
N THR A 409 8.91 7.64 -15.13
CA THR A 409 7.62 8.08 -15.67
C THR A 409 7.44 9.58 -15.50
N SER A 410 6.89 10.22 -16.52
CA SER A 410 6.48 11.62 -16.47
C SER A 410 4.99 11.79 -16.17
N LYS A 411 4.22 10.69 -16.16
CA LYS A 411 2.77 10.73 -16.02
C LYS A 411 2.17 9.47 -15.42
N PHE A 412 1.26 9.67 -14.47
CA PHE A 412 0.38 8.63 -13.95
C PHE A 412 -1.04 9.19 -13.82
N GLY A 413 -2.02 8.48 -14.36
CA GLY A 413 -3.43 8.85 -14.20
C GLY A 413 -3.73 10.30 -14.61
N SER A 414 -4.24 11.08 -13.66
CA SER A 414 -4.60 12.50 -13.84
C SER A 414 -3.44 13.49 -13.70
N SER A 415 -2.20 13.03 -13.53
CA SER A 415 -1.06 13.90 -13.25
C SER A 415 -0.74 14.85 -14.41
N THR A 416 -0.19 16.00 -14.05
CA THR A 416 0.41 17.00 -14.96
C THR A 416 1.94 16.99 -14.91
N GLY A 417 2.54 16.20 -14.02
CA GLY A 417 3.98 16.05 -13.85
C GLY A 417 4.30 15.49 -12.46
N ALA A 418 5.57 15.57 -12.04
CA ALA A 418 5.95 15.35 -10.64
C ALA A 418 5.41 16.49 -9.75
N LEU A 419 5.25 16.23 -8.45
CA LEU A 419 4.78 17.24 -7.51
C LEU A 419 5.87 18.28 -7.23
N ASN A 420 5.53 19.56 -7.39
CA ASN A 420 6.43 20.66 -7.07
C ASN A 420 6.58 20.80 -5.53
N GLY A 421 7.80 21.13 -5.08
CA GLY A 421 8.11 21.41 -3.68
C GLY A 421 8.43 20.20 -2.80
N LEU A 422 8.35 18.98 -3.34
CA LEU A 422 8.80 17.76 -2.67
C LEU A 422 10.13 17.31 -3.27
N HIS A 423 11.17 17.16 -2.45
CA HIS A 423 12.54 16.84 -2.86
C HIS A 423 13.02 15.53 -2.23
N CYS A 424 13.89 14.79 -2.92
CA CYS A 424 14.53 13.55 -2.50
C CYS A 424 15.99 13.77 -2.13
#